data_AF-A0ABD6L1I8-F1
#
_entry.id   AF-A0ABD6L1I8-F1
#
_cell.length_a   1.000
_cell.length_b   1.000
_cell.length_c   1.000
_cell.angle_alpha   90.00
_cell.angle_beta   90.00
_cell.angle_gamma   90.00
#
_symmetry.space_group_name_H-M   'P 1'
#
loop_
_entity.id
_entity.type
_entity.pdbx_description
1 polymer ?
#
loop_
_entity_poly.entity_id
_entity_poly.type
_entity_poly.pdbx_seq_one_letter_code
_entity_poly.pdbx_strand_id
1 'polypeptide(L)' 'MKINVNVKISPVDVRNAAIRAAKDYCELMNSNRKYRDCTGSLRHSYTYSIKNDMLIVACGLNIIYSVALPVVDYGNENK' A
#
# COMPACT_ATOMS: atom_id res chain seq x y z
N MET A 1 20.92 -6.31 32.10
CA MET A 1 20.59 -7.39 31.16
C MET A 1 20.32 -6.76 29.80
N LYS A 2 21.23 -6.89 28.81
CA LYS A 2 21.01 -6.40 27.45
C LYS A 2 20.38 -7.54 26.64
N ILE A 3 19.09 -7.43 26.35
CA ILE A 3 18.42 -8.38 25.46
C ILE A 3 18.76 -7.93 24.03
N ASN A 4 19.70 -8.63 23.39
CA ASN A 4 19.96 -8.46 21.96
C ASN A 4 18.86 -9.22 21.20
N VAL A 5 17.80 -8.50 20.83
CA VAL A 5 16.78 -9.04 19.93
C VAL A 5 17.34 -8.92 18.51
N ASN A 6 17.90 -10.01 17.99
CA ASN A 6 18.34 -10.07 16.60
C ASN A 6 17.09 -10.33 15.71
N VAL A 7 16.29 -9.29 15.47
CA VAL A 7 15.10 -9.39 14.63
C VAL A 7 15.56 -9.42 13.17
N LYS A 8 15.63 -10.62 12.60
CA LYS A 8 15.80 -10.81 11.15
C LYS A 8 14.45 -10.52 10.47
N ILE A 9 14.25 -9.28 10.04
CA ILE A 9 13.07 -8.90 9.24
C ILE A 9 13.31 -9.38 7.81
N SER A 10 12.43 -10.24 7.27
CA SER A 10 12.55 -10.71 5.90
C SER A 10 12.06 -9.63 4.89
N PRO A 11 12.59 -9.60 3.66
CA PRO A 11 12.07 -8.72 2.60
C PRO A 11 10.57 -8.90 2.33
N VAL A 12 10.07 -10.13 2.51
CA VAL A 12 8.64 -10.48 2.40
C VAL A 12 7.82 -9.79 3.48
N ASP A 13 8.31 -9.76 4.73
CA ASP A 13 7.62 -9.10 5.84
C ASP A 13 7.51 -7.59 5.61
N VAL A 14 8.60 -6.96 5.13
CA VAL A 14 8.62 -5.53 4.78
C VAL A 14 7.61 -5.23 3.66
N ARG A 15 7.60 -6.07 2.61
CA ARG A 15 6.68 -5.90 1.49
C ARG A 15 5.22 -6.04 1.93
N ASN A 16 4.89 -7.08 2.70
CA ASN A 16 3.55 -7.30 3.22
C ASN A 16 3.11 -6.19 4.19
N ALA A 17 4.02 -5.67 4.99
CA ALA A 17 3.75 -4.52 5.85
C ALA A 17 3.42 -3.26 5.04
N ALA A 18 4.19 -2.96 4.00
CA ALA A 18 3.93 -1.83 3.11
C ALA A 18 2.58 -1.93 2.39
N ILE A 19 2.24 -3.12 1.89
CA ILE A 19 0.95 -3.37 1.22
C ILE A 19 -0.22 -3.17 2.20
N ARG A 20 -0.11 -3.71 3.42
CA ARG A 20 -1.13 -3.51 4.47
C ARG A 20 -1.30 -2.03 4.83
N ALA A 21 -0.20 -1.31 5.03
CA ALA A 21 -0.26 0.12 5.33
C ALA A 21 -0.97 0.92 4.21
N ALA A 22 -0.71 0.59 2.94
CA ALA A 22 -1.40 1.24 1.82
C ALA A 22 -2.89 0.88 1.76
N LYS A 23 -3.25 -0.38 2.05
CA LYS A 23 -4.65 -0.81 2.14
C LYS A 23 -5.39 -0.06 3.24
N ASP A 24 -4.85 -0.06 4.46
CA ASP A 24 -5.45 0.61 5.62
C ASP A 24 -5.61 2.11 5.37
N TYR A 25 -4.61 2.74 4.75
CA TYR A 25 -4.69 4.15 4.35
C TYR A 25 -5.83 4.40 3.35
N CYS A 26 -5.97 3.56 2.32
CA CYS A 26 -7.05 3.71 1.35
C CYS A 26 -8.42 3.51 2.01
N GLU A 27 -8.58 2.52 2.88
CA GLU A 27 -9.81 2.27 3.62
C GLU A 27 -10.17 3.44 4.56
N LEU A 28 -9.20 3.96 5.30
CA LEU A 28 -9.38 5.11 6.17
C LEU A 28 -9.78 6.37 5.39
N MET A 29 -9.12 6.63 4.26
CA MET A 29 -9.42 7.81 3.44
C MET A 29 -10.76 7.71 2.75
N ASN A 30 -11.12 6.51 2.27
CA ASN A 30 -12.42 6.26 1.65
C ASN A 30 -13.57 6.25 2.67
N SER A 31 -13.32 5.87 3.92
CA SER A 31 -14.33 5.94 5.00
C SER A 31 -14.56 7.38 5.47
N ASN A 32 -13.51 8.21 5.54
CA ASN A 32 -13.62 9.62 5.95
C ASN A 32 -14.10 10.57 4.82
N ARG A 33 -13.96 10.19 3.54
CA ARG A 33 -14.34 11.05 2.41
C ARG A 33 -15.42 10.44 1.52
N LYS A 34 -16.67 10.56 1.97
CA LYS A 34 -17.81 10.77 1.06
C LYS A 34 -17.98 12.27 0.77
N TYR A 35 -16.90 12.99 0.45
CA TYR A 35 -17.03 14.35 -0.05
C TYR A 35 -17.53 14.28 -1.49
N ARG A 36 -18.84 14.46 -1.66
CA ARG A 36 -19.42 14.84 -2.95
C ARG A 36 -18.81 16.19 -3.32
N ASP A 37 -18.26 16.29 -4.51
CA ASP A 37 -17.88 17.59 -5.05
C ASP A 37 -19.14 18.46 -5.26
N CYS A 38 -18.97 19.71 -5.68
CA CYS A 38 -20.07 20.64 -5.94
C CYS A 38 -21.07 20.14 -7.00
N THR A 39 -20.75 19.05 -7.71
CA THR A 39 -21.60 18.40 -8.73
C THR A 39 -22.34 17.17 -8.20
N GLY A 40 -22.12 16.79 -6.93
CA GLY A 40 -22.70 15.58 -6.35
C GLY A 40 -21.94 14.29 -6.67
N SER A 41 -20.81 14.39 -7.39
CA SER A 41 -20.04 13.24 -7.86
C SER A 41 -19.02 12.78 -6.81
N LEU A 42 -18.92 11.46 -6.63
CA LEU A 42 -17.87 10.83 -5.82
C LEU A 42 -16.54 10.91 -6.59
N ARG A 43 -15.78 11.99 -6.38
CA ARG A 43 -14.56 12.25 -7.17
C ARG A 43 -13.29 11.60 -6.64
N HIS A 44 -13.28 11.09 -5.41
CA HIS A 44 -12.04 10.78 -4.69
C HIS A 44 -12.05 9.38 -4.07
N SER A 45 -12.00 8.34 -4.91
CA SER A 45 -11.66 6.98 -4.46
C SER A 45 -10.15 6.84 -4.35
N TYR A 46 -9.67 6.52 -3.16
CA TYR A 46 -8.28 6.16 -2.90
C TYR A 46 -8.07 4.70 -3.24
N THR A 47 -7.06 4.42 -4.05
CA THR A 47 -6.68 3.08 -4.47
C THR A 47 -5.18 2.89 -4.33
N TYR A 48 -4.77 1.64 -4.11
CA TYR A 48 -3.37 1.25 -4.18
C TYR A 48 -3.18 0.23 -5.31
N SER A 49 -1.99 0.22 -5.90
CA SER A 49 -1.61 -0.73 -6.95
C SER A 49 -0.14 -1.08 -6.82
N ILE A 50 0.25 -2.25 -7.30
CA ILE A 50 1.64 -2.71 -7.31
C ILE A 50 2.03 -2.97 -8.76
N LYS A 51 3.09 -2.31 -9.24
CA LYS A 51 3.61 -2.48 -10.60
C LYS A 51 5.14 -2.54 -10.55
N ASN A 52 5.74 -3.61 -11.04
CA ASN A 52 7.20 -3.81 -11.07
C ASN A 52 7.87 -3.48 -9.73
N ASP A 53 7.39 -4.09 -8.65
CA ASP A 53 7.85 -3.85 -7.27
C ASP A 53 7.65 -2.42 -6.76
N MET A 54 6.92 -1.57 -7.45
CA MET A 54 6.53 -0.25 -6.95
C MET A 54 5.10 -0.29 -6.42
N LEU A 55 4.92 0.02 -5.14
CA LEU A 55 3.62 0.30 -4.55
C LEU A 55 3.26 1.76 -4.85
N ILE A 56 2.07 1.98 -5.40
CA ILE A 56 1.57 3.31 -5.73
C ILE A 56 0.23 3.48 -5.05
N VAL A 57 0.06 4.58 -4.32
CA VAL A 57 -1.24 5.00 -3.81
C VAL A 57 -1.69 6.25 -4.55
N ALA A 58 -2.93 6.21 -5.05
CA ALA A 58 -3.51 7.26 -5.88
C ALA A 58 -4.91 7.62 -5.39
N CYS A 59 -5.36 8.81 -5.77
CA CYS A 59 -6.73 9.28 -5.62
C CYS A 59 -7.22 9.79 -6.98
N GLY A 60 -8.13 9.06 -7.62
CA GLY A 60 -8.49 9.33 -9.01
C GLY A 60 -7.27 9.23 -9.94
N LEU A 61 -6.92 10.35 -10.60
CA LEU A 61 -5.77 10.44 -11.52
C LEU A 61 -4.49 10.98 -10.83
N ASN A 62 -4.55 11.34 -9.55
CA ASN A 62 -3.42 11.93 -8.84
C ASN A 62 -2.70 10.87 -8.01
N ILE A 63 -1.38 10.77 -8.17
CA ILE A 63 -0.52 9.95 -7.30
C ILE A 63 -0.35 10.68 -5.97
N ILE A 64 -0.64 10.00 -4.88
CA ILE A 64 -0.42 10.50 -3.51
C ILE A 64 1.00 10.18 -3.07
N TYR A 65 1.42 8.92 -3.24
CA TYR A 65 2.79 8.49 -2.99
C TYR A 65 3.12 7.21 -3.77
N SER A 66 4.42 6.97 -3.93
CA SER A 66 4.95 5.72 -4.47
C SER A 66 6.16 5.27 -3.67
N VAL A 67 6.28 3.96 -3.44
CA VAL A 67 7.37 3.35 -2.66
C VAL A 67 7.90 2.14 -3.42
N ALA A 68 9.23 2.06 -3.54
CA ALA A 68 9.89 0.85 -4.02
C ALA A 68 9.82 -0.24 -2.94
N LEU A 69 9.27 -1.39 -3.31
CA LEU A 69 9.18 -2.57 -2.46
C LEU A 69 10.45 -3.42 -2.62
N PRO A 70 10.86 -4.13 -1.56
CA PRO A 70 11.90 -5.14 -1.68
C PRO A 70 11.50 -6.19 -2.72
N VAL A 71 12.46 -6.58 -3.55
CA VAL A 71 12.31 -7.70 -4.48
C VAL A 71 12.09 -8.96 -3.66
N VAL A 72 11.06 -9.72 -4.02
CA VAL A 72 10.78 -11.02 -3.44
C VAL A 72 10.51 -11.99 -4.59
N ASP A 73 11.24 -13.09 -4.59
CA ASP A 73 10.89 -14.23 -5.44
C ASP A 73 9.66 -14.90 -4.82
N TYR A 74 8.47 -14.49 -5.26
CA TYR A 74 7.32 -15.37 -5.16
C TYR A 74 7.58 -16.49 -6.16
N GLY A 75 8.27 -17.54 -5.72
CA GLY A 75 8.51 -18.72 -6.55
C GLY A 75 7.20 -19.10 -7.24
N ASN A 76 7.22 -19.19 -8.56
CA ASN A 76 6.08 -19.57 -9.40
C ASN A 76 5.32 -20.74 -8.74
N GLU A 77 4.16 -20.48 -8.14
CA GLU A 77 3.23 -21.53 -7.70
C GLU A 77 2.45 -22.11 -8.89
N ASN A 78 3.14 -22.35 -10.00
CA ASN A 78 2.67 -23.19 -11.10
C ASN A 78 3.48 -24.49 -11.05
N LYS A 79 3.09 -25.40 -10.17
CA LYS A 79 3.37 -26.84 -10.28
C LYS A 79 2.11 -27.57 -10.68
#